data_AF-A0A914MXL8-F1
#
_entry.id   AF-A0A914MXL8-F1
#
_cell.length_a   1.000
_cell.length_b   1.000
_cell.length_c   1.000
_cell.angle_alpha   90.00
_cell.angle_beta   90.00
_cell.angle_gamma   90.00
#
_symmetry.space_group_name_H-M   'P 1'
#
loop_
_entity.id
_entity.type
_entity.pdbx_description
1 polymer ?
#
loop_
_entity_poly.entity_id
_entity_poly.type
_entity_poly.pdbx_seq_one_letter_code
_entity_poly.pdbx_strand_id
1 'polypeptide(L)'
;MPLFVKTRLIPFIISGFLTFSLVYIGIPGLNPVVASSRLMGCPGLDLQWFMITYWLCPVIGWMLAVKLDKIKIVKKKQQKKKEK
;
A
#
# COMPACT_ATOMS: atom_id res chain seq x y z
N MET A 1 5.54 14.08 -16.87
CA MET A 1 6.55 14.37 -15.84
C MET A 1 7.83 13.64 -16.21
N PRO A 2 8.99 14.31 -16.18
CA PRO A 2 10.28 13.64 -16.37
C PRO A 2 10.44 12.53 -15.32
N LEU A 3 10.91 11.36 -15.77
CA LEU A 3 10.93 10.12 -14.98
C LEU A 3 11.68 10.28 -13.64
N PHE A 4 12.73 11.11 -13.66
CA PHE A 4 13.59 11.42 -12.51
C PHE A 4 12.87 12.11 -11.35
N VAL A 5 12.01 13.08 -11.66
CA VAL A 5 11.26 13.83 -10.64
C VAL A 5 10.21 12.94 -9.98
N LYS A 6 9.60 12.04 -10.76
CA LYS A 6 8.63 11.06 -10.23
C LYS A 6 9.29 10.09 -9.26
N THR A 7 10.46 9.53 -9.60
CA THR A 7 11.18 8.57 -8.75
C THR A 7 11.67 9.21 -7.45
N ARG A 8 12.03 10.50 -7.44
CA ARG A 8 12.48 11.20 -6.23
C ARG A 8 11.33 11.66 -5.31
N LEU A 9 10.16 11.98 -5.88
CA LEU A 9 8.99 12.38 -5.10
C LEU A 9 8.24 11.18 -4.49
N ILE A 10 8.27 10.02 -5.14
CA ILE A 10 7.63 8.79 -4.63
C ILE A 10 8.03 8.45 -3.18
N PRO A 11 9.33 8.36 -2.81
CA PRO A 11 9.70 8.02 -1.43
C PRO A 11 9.25 9.07 -0.43
N PHE A 12 9.28 10.36 -0.80
CA PHE A 12 8.83 11.46 0.07
C PHE A 12 7.31 11.40 0.34
N ILE A 13 6.52 11.12 -0.69
CA ILE A 13 5.07 10.98 -0.56
C ILE A 13 4.73 9.73 0.27
N ILE A 14 5.39 8.61 0.00
CA ILE A 14 5.17 7.36 0.74
C ILE A 14 5.58 7.52 2.20
N SER A 15 6.72 8.16 2.49
CA SER A 15 7.18 8.40 3.86
C SER A 15 6.22 9.30 4.61
N GLY A 16 5.77 10.40 4.00
CA GLY A 16 4.79 11.30 4.63
C GLY A 16 3.48 10.60 4.95
N PHE A 17 2.97 9.77 4.04
CA PHE A 17 1.78 8.97 4.26
C PHE A 17 1.98 7.92 5.37
N LEU A 18 3.13 7.23 5.38
CA LEU A 18 3.46 6.27 6.43
C LEU A 18 3.54 6.94 7.79
N THR A 19 4.21 8.08 7.90
CA THR A 19 4.35 8.83 9.15
C THR A 19 2.99 9.32 9.65
N PHE A 20 2.14 9.85 8.77
CA PHE A 20 0.78 10.22 9.12
C PHE A 20 -0.03 9.03 9.64
N SER A 21 0.00 7.89 8.93
CA SER A 21 -0.65 6.66 9.39
C SER A 21 -0.07 6.19 10.74
N LEU A 22 1.22 6.43 10.99
CA LEU A 22 1.87 6.01 12.23
C LEU A 22 1.38 6.83 13.44
N VAL A 23 1.17 8.13 13.24
CA VAL A 23 0.76 9.07 14.29
C VAL A 23 -0.73 8.97 14.60
N TYR A 24 -1.60 8.84 13.58
CA TYR A 24 -3.04 8.92 13.76
C TYR A 24 -3.76 7.56 13.81
N ILE A 25 -3.29 6.57 13.04
CA ILE A 25 -3.88 5.22 12.99
C ILE A 25 -3.14 4.26 13.94
N GLY A 26 -1.88 4.54 14.28
CA GLY A 26 -1.04 3.66 15.07
C GLY A 26 -0.07 2.86 14.21
N ILE A 27 -0.20 1.54 14.12
CA ILE A 27 0.79 0.73 13.39
C ILE A 27 0.42 0.69 11.91
N PRO A 28 1.22 1.27 10.99
CA PRO A 28 0.92 1.20 9.57
C PRO A 28 1.09 -0.25 9.12
N GLY A 29 -0.03 -0.97 9.00
CA GLY A 29 -0.11 -2.36 8.53
C GLY A 29 0.25 -2.54 7.06
N LEU A 30 0.99 -1.60 6.48
CA LEU A 30 1.46 -1.67 5.10
C LEU A 30 2.49 -2.79 4.91
N ASN A 31 3.01 -3.37 5.99
CA ASN A 31 3.72 -4.64 5.94
C ASN A 31 3.25 -5.54 7.09
N PRO A 32 2.55 -6.66 6.80
CA PRO A 32 2.06 -7.60 7.81
C PRO A 32 3.16 -8.14 8.71
N VAL A 33 4.37 -8.31 8.16
CA VAL A 33 5.54 -8.82 8.90
C VAL A 33 5.99 -7.79 9.94
N VAL A 34 6.11 -6.52 9.56
CA VAL A 34 6.51 -5.44 10.48
C VAL A 34 5.46 -5.23 11.57
N ALA A 35 4.17 -5.32 11.23
CA ALA A 35 3.09 -5.27 12.20
C ALA A 35 3.17 -6.46 13.19
N SER A 36 3.44 -7.66 12.68
CA SER A 36 3.61 -8.86 13.51
C SER A 36 4.79 -8.71 14.46
N SER A 37 5.95 -8.25 13.98
CA SER A 37 7.12 -8.02 14.84
C SER A 37 6.88 -7.01 15.97
N ARG A 38 5.93 -6.08 15.81
CA ARG A 38 5.64 -5.04 16.80
C ARG A 38 4.52 -5.39 17.78
N LEU A 39 3.59 -6.25 17.37
CA LEU A 39 2.35 -6.52 18.09
C LEU A 39 2.25 -7.96 18.63
N MET A 40 3.03 -8.88 18.08
CA MET A 40 3.03 -10.27 18.56
C MET A 40 3.50 -10.32 20.01
N GLY A 41 2.58 -10.75 20.90
CA GLY A 41 2.85 -10.88 22.34
C GLY A 41 2.37 -9.70 23.20
N CYS A 42 1.74 -8.68 22.63
CA CYS A 42 1.16 -7.59 23.42
C CYS A 42 -0.18 -8.02 24.06
N PRO A 43 -0.35 -7.90 25.38
CA PRO A 43 -1.61 -8.26 26.05
C PRO A 43 -2.71 -7.26 25.70
N GLY A 44 -3.84 -7.77 25.19
CA GLY A 44 -5.00 -6.96 24.81
C GLY A 44 -5.33 -6.95 23.31
N LEU A 45 -4.56 -7.66 22.48
CA LEU A 45 -4.84 -7.79 21.05
C LEU A 45 -5.26 -9.22 20.72
N ASP A 46 -6.53 -9.38 20.34
CA ASP A 46 -7.06 -10.67 19.89
C ASP A 46 -6.41 -11.07 18.56
N LEU A 47 -5.86 -12.29 18.52
CA LEU A 47 -5.07 -12.78 17.39
C LEU A 47 -5.91 -12.85 16.09
N GLN A 48 -7.21 -13.09 16.22
CA GLN A 48 -8.11 -13.20 15.08
C GLN A 48 -8.32 -11.83 14.41
N TRP A 49 -8.55 -10.78 15.21
CA TRP A 49 -8.67 -9.41 14.72
C TRP A 49 -7.34 -8.88 14.17
N PHE A 50 -6.23 -9.22 14.82
CA PHE A 50 -4.90 -8.88 14.34
C PHE A 50 -4.64 -9.45 12.92
N MET A 51 -4.94 -10.73 12.70
CA MET A 51 -4.77 -11.38 11.40
C MET A 51 -5.68 -10.76 10.32
N ILE A 52 -6.94 -10.48 10.63
CA ILE A 52 -7.86 -9.91 9.64
C ILE A 52 -7.41 -8.49 9.24
N THR A 53 -7.10 -7.64 10.21
CA THR A 53 -6.78 -6.23 9.96
C THR A 53 -5.38 -6.04 9.38
N TYR A 54 -4.37 -6.77 9.86
CA TYR A 54 -2.98 -6.56 9.47
C TYR A 54 -2.47 -7.53 8.41
N TRP A 55 -3.13 -8.67 8.17
CA TRP A 55 -2.75 -9.61 7.11
C TRP A 55 -3.76 -9.62 5.95
N LEU A 56 -5.04 -9.81 6.23
CA LEU A 56 -6.03 -10.00 5.17
C LEU A 56 -6.29 -8.70 4.38
N CYS A 57 -6.54 -7.59 5.09
CA CYS A 57 -6.81 -6.29 4.47
C CYS A 57 -5.67 -5.79 3.54
N PRO A 58 -4.39 -5.81 3.96
CA PRO A 58 -3.29 -5.37 3.10
C PRO A 58 -3.14 -6.25 1.85
N VAL A 59 -3.26 -7.57 1.99
CA VAL A 59 -3.16 -8.52 0.86
C VAL A 59 -4.28 -8.26 -0.15
N ILE A 60 -5.52 -8.07 0.30
CA ILE A 60 -6.64 -7.72 -0.57
C ILE A 60 -6.38 -6.38 -1.27
N GLY A 61 -5.93 -5.36 -0.53
CA GLY A 61 -5.61 -4.05 -1.06
C GLY A 61 -4.53 -4.10 -2.16
N TRP A 62 -3.47 -4.88 -1.95
CA TRP A 62 -2.41 -5.07 -2.95
C TRP A 62 -2.92 -5.76 -4.21
N MET A 63 -3.72 -6.82 -4.06
CA MET A 63 -4.33 -7.52 -5.18
C MET A 63 -5.29 -6.62 -5.98
N LEU A 64 -6.03 -5.75 -5.30
CA LEU A 64 -6.91 -4.77 -5.93
C LEU A 64 -6.11 -3.70 -6.68
N ALA A 65 -5.01 -3.23 -6.09
CA ALA A 65 -4.10 -2.28 -6.73
C ALA A 65 -3.50 -2.84 -8.04
N VAL A 66 -3.11 -4.13 -8.06
CA VAL A 66 -2.63 -4.79 -9.29
C VAL A 66 -3.71 -4.81 -10.37
N LYS A 67 -4.97 -5.09 -10.02
CA LYS A 67 -6.08 -5.05 -10.99
C LYS A 67 -6.27 -3.64 -11.56
N LEU A 68 -6.22 -2.61 -10.73
CA LEU A 68 -6.33 -1.21 -11.16
C LEU A 68 -5.17 -0.77 -12.04
N ASP A 69 -3.95 -1.23 -11.75
CA ASP A 69 -2.77 -0.91 -12.55
C ASP A 69 -2.83 -1.55 -13.95
N LYS A 70 -3.27 -2.82 -14.04
CA LYS A 70 -3.52 -3.50 -15.32
C LYS A 70 -4.53 -2.73 -16.18
N ILE A 71 -5.61 -2.22 -15.59
CA ILE A 71 -6.63 -1.42 -16.31
C ILE A 71 -6.02 -0.11 -16.85
N LYS A 72 -5.21 0.59 -16.04
CA LYS A 72 -4.53 1.82 -16.48
C LYS A 72 -3.56 1.58 -17.62
N ILE A 73 -2.78 0.48 -17.57
CA ILE A 73 -1.85 0.11 -18.63
C ILE A 73 -2.59 -0.18 -19.93
N VAL A 74 -3.69 -0.95 -19.88
CA VAL A 74 -4.50 -1.29 -21.06
C VAL A 74 -5.11 -0.05 -21.70
N LYS A 75 -5.71 0.85 -20.90
CA LYS A 75 -6.28 2.12 -21.39
C LYS A 75 -5.23 3.01 -22.06
N LYS A 76 -4.04 3.12 -21.46
CA LYS A 76 -2.93 3.90 -22.02
C LYS A 76 -2.43 3.32 -23.36
N LYS A 77 -2.44 1.99 -23.50
CA LYS A 77 -2.06 1.29 -24.74
C LYS A 77 -3.10 1.49 -25.86
N GLN A 78 -4.39 1.52 -25.52
CA GLN A 78 -5.46 1.79 -26.47
C GLN A 78 -5.49 3.25 -26.96
N GLN A 79 -5.24 4.23 -26.09
CA GLN A 79 -5.12 5.64 -26.50
C GLN A 79 -3.95 5.84 -27.48
N LYS A 80 -2.78 5.24 -27.20
CA LYS A 80 -1.63 5.29 -28.11
C LYS A 80 -1.87 4.64 -29.48
N LYS A 81 -2.86 3.76 -29.61
CA LYS A 81 -3.24 3.08 -30.86
C LYS A 81 -4.32 3.84 -31.64
N LYS A 82 -5.08 4.74 -30.99
CA LYS A 82 -6.05 5.63 -31.64
C LYS A 82 -5.43 6.93 -32.16
N GLU A 83 -4.27 7.30 -31.65
CA GLU A 83 -3.51 8.50 -32.02
C GLU A 83 -2.47 8.24 -33.14
N LYS A 84 -2.36 6.98 -33.59
CA LYS A 84 -1.57 6.53 -34.75
C LYS A 84 -2.52 6.15 -35.88
#